data_AF-A0A1W9J0K1-F1
#
_entry.id   AF-A0A1W9J0K1-F1
#
_cell.length_a   1.000
_cell.length_b   1.000
_cell.length_c   1.000
_cell.angle_alpha   90.00
_cell.angle_beta   90.00
_cell.angle_gamma   90.00
#
_symmetry.space_group_name_H-M   'P 1'
#
loop_
_entity.id
_entity.type
_entity.pdbx_description
1 polymer ?
#
loop_
_entity_poly.entity_id
_entity_poly.type
_entity_poly.pdbx_seq_one_letter_code
_entity_poly.pdbx_strand_id
1 'polypeptide(L)'
;MSTQPHDGLSRILLVGTPLFHRDMRWAQLTRQGFAFTPVTKRHCTLDSDSSPNVQAIVYQVGARASDTLDFLEAVATRQSDLCVILVGHNQKPDMVAQFLRKGAFDYVNWPGSLSRLTDSLNCGLRNRQTFLEVRNLSGDLATANQSLARERDTLKQFNQRLAGLNQLTQALARSLKPEDVVQALFTGVPALTGAELIGLVRTNPEHVWTWSQDGDQEREQTLTTQLLGRLGRSPQRVTSGATTLRLVGARPMPLLKSEDAILAHPQPEAHAMHDIPLAIGPHAIGVLHVQRGGSAPFTEDEQQLLATIGTSLSLTLRNADAHQDLQDMALRDPLTGVFNRRALDEPLMRELKAGLRYGAPACLMILDLDYFKTVNDRLGHRAGDLVLRELASLMTDTVRDIDTVGRYGGEEFAIVLPHTSIEQAQPLAERLRNLIEAHAFDVEDGTVRVTASIGIAEVCSPAIASVEDWVNAADTALYDAKAQGRNRVVVHAPTPLAPVQAATLCIAA
;
A
#
# COMPACT_ATOMS: atom_id res chain seq x y z
N MET A 1 20.09 -42.54 -18.79
CA MET A 1 21.05 -43.31 -17.96
C MET A 1 20.83 -44.78 -18.22
N SER A 2 21.92 -45.55 -18.25
CA SER A 2 22.08 -46.95 -18.64
C SER A 2 21.02 -47.90 -18.03
N THR A 3 20.32 -48.64 -18.90
CA THR A 3 19.52 -49.82 -18.55
C THR A 3 20.46 -51.00 -18.33
N GLN A 4 20.73 -51.36 -17.06
CA GLN A 4 21.34 -52.64 -16.73
C GLN A 4 20.33 -53.79 -16.95
N PRO A 5 20.78 -55.00 -17.36
CA PRO A 5 19.92 -56.16 -17.47
C PRO A 5 19.56 -56.66 -16.07
N HIS A 6 18.26 -56.84 -15.80
CA HIS A 6 17.76 -57.52 -14.61
C HIS A 6 18.27 -58.96 -14.57
N ASP A 7 19.30 -59.21 -13.77
CA ASP A 7 19.72 -60.55 -13.35
C ASP A 7 18.73 -61.02 -12.26
N GLY A 8 17.58 -61.55 -12.67
CA GLY A 8 16.34 -61.55 -11.88
C GLY A 8 15.68 -62.92 -11.67
N LEU A 9 16.40 -63.94 -11.22
CA LEU A 9 15.74 -65.15 -10.72
C LEU A 9 14.96 -64.82 -9.43
N SER A 10 13.64 -65.05 -9.41
CA SER A 10 12.82 -64.86 -8.21
C SER A 10 13.36 -65.70 -7.06
N ARG A 11 13.91 -65.03 -6.04
CA ARG A 11 14.40 -65.66 -4.81
C ARG A 11 13.23 -66.01 -3.90
N ILE A 12 13.01 -67.30 -3.72
CA ILE A 12 11.91 -67.87 -2.95
C ILE A 12 12.49 -68.64 -1.77
N LEU A 13 12.06 -68.31 -0.55
CA LEU A 13 12.46 -69.09 0.62
C LEU A 13 11.61 -70.34 0.73
N LEU A 14 12.26 -71.49 0.87
CA LEU A 14 11.61 -72.77 1.08
C LEU A 14 11.69 -73.15 2.55
N VAL A 15 10.66 -72.81 3.33
CA VAL A 15 10.65 -72.94 4.78
C VAL A 15 10.02 -74.27 5.19
N GLY A 16 10.80 -75.19 5.75
CA GLY A 16 10.28 -76.51 6.08
C GLY A 16 11.28 -77.46 6.72
N THR A 17 10.97 -78.75 6.66
CA THR A 17 11.81 -79.84 7.17
C THR A 17 12.91 -80.23 6.17
N PRO A 18 14.03 -80.83 6.62
CA PRO A 18 15.07 -81.32 5.71
C PRO A 18 14.58 -82.33 4.67
N LEU A 19 13.57 -83.14 5.00
CA LEU A 19 12.94 -84.06 4.05
C LEU A 19 12.16 -83.31 2.97
N PHE A 20 11.46 -82.24 3.35
CA PHE A 20 10.73 -81.39 2.42
C PHE A 20 11.66 -80.69 1.43
N HIS A 21 12.85 -80.27 1.86
CA HIS A 21 13.86 -79.65 0.99
C HIS A 21 14.45 -80.62 -0.05
N ARG A 22 14.44 -81.92 0.22
CA ARG A 22 15.00 -82.97 -0.68
C ARG A 22 14.00 -83.48 -1.73
N ASP A 23 12.79 -82.92 -1.79
CA ASP A 23 11.78 -83.34 -2.76
C ASP A 23 12.18 -82.99 -4.20
N MET A 24 12.13 -83.96 -5.10
CA MET A 24 12.56 -83.82 -6.51
C MET A 24 11.76 -82.76 -7.28
N ARG A 25 10.56 -82.39 -6.81
CA ARG A 25 9.73 -81.36 -7.44
C ARG A 25 10.33 -79.96 -7.33
N TRP A 26 11.12 -79.66 -6.29
CA TRP A 26 11.85 -78.38 -6.22
C TRP A 26 12.86 -78.26 -7.35
N ALA A 27 13.58 -79.32 -7.67
CA ALA A 27 14.51 -79.36 -8.80
C ALA A 27 13.81 -79.25 -10.17
N GLN A 28 12.54 -79.65 -10.27
CA GLN A 28 11.71 -79.43 -11.47
C GLN A 28 11.30 -77.96 -11.60
N LEU A 29 10.88 -77.30 -10.51
CA LEU A 29 10.56 -75.87 -10.50
C LEU A 29 11.79 -74.99 -10.71
N THR A 30 12.96 -75.38 -10.22
CA THR A 30 14.21 -74.65 -10.51
C THR A 30 14.55 -74.64 -12.00
N ARG A 31 14.29 -75.75 -12.71
CA ARG A 31 14.42 -75.80 -14.18
C ARG A 31 13.40 -74.92 -14.92
N GLN A 32 12.30 -74.56 -14.25
CA GLN A 32 11.29 -73.61 -14.76
C GLN A 32 11.62 -72.14 -14.43
N GLY A 33 12.77 -71.85 -13.80
CA GLY A 33 13.24 -70.49 -13.55
C GLY A 33 13.03 -69.96 -12.12
N PHE A 34 12.61 -70.80 -11.17
CA PHE A 34 12.47 -70.39 -9.76
C PHE A 34 13.75 -70.67 -8.95
N ALA A 35 14.26 -69.67 -8.22
CA ALA A 35 15.42 -69.85 -7.34
C ALA A 35 14.97 -70.08 -5.88
N PHE A 36 15.05 -71.32 -5.41
CA PHE A 36 14.69 -71.66 -4.03
C PHE A 36 15.91 -71.63 -3.10
N THR A 37 15.74 -71.04 -1.92
CA THR A 37 16.72 -71.11 -0.83
C THR A 37 16.10 -71.88 0.34
N PRO A 38 16.59 -73.09 0.67
CA PRO A 38 16.03 -73.90 1.75
C PRO A 38 16.37 -73.29 3.11
N VAL A 39 15.36 -73.11 3.95
CA VAL A 39 15.49 -72.59 5.32
C VAL A 39 14.71 -73.49 6.26
N THR A 40 15.32 -73.94 7.35
CA THR A 40 14.58 -74.70 8.36
C THR A 40 13.71 -73.76 9.19
N LYS A 41 12.54 -74.22 9.66
CA LYS A 41 11.63 -73.40 10.47
C LYS A 41 12.27 -72.68 11.66
N ARG A 42 13.25 -73.32 12.33
CA ARG A 42 13.97 -72.74 13.48
C ARG A 42 14.93 -71.60 13.11
N HIS A 43 15.35 -71.53 11.85
CA HIS A 43 16.31 -70.54 11.35
C HIS A 43 15.66 -69.56 10.36
N CYS A 44 14.33 -69.53 10.29
CA CYS A 44 13.60 -68.54 9.50
C CYS A 44 13.51 -67.24 10.30
N THR A 45 14.59 -66.45 10.28
CA THR A 45 14.62 -65.09 10.83
C THR A 45 14.20 -64.12 9.75
N LEU A 46 13.00 -63.52 9.89
CA LEU A 46 12.46 -62.52 8.97
C LEU A 46 13.10 -61.12 9.20
N ASP A 47 14.41 -61.08 9.44
CA ASP A 47 15.14 -59.85 9.74
C ASP A 47 15.58 -59.17 8.43
N SER A 48 15.17 -57.92 8.25
CA SER A 48 15.33 -57.13 7.01
C SER A 48 16.77 -57.04 6.51
N ASP A 49 17.76 -57.11 7.41
CA ASP A 49 19.19 -56.95 7.10
C ASP A 49 19.86 -58.24 6.62
N SER A 50 19.24 -59.41 6.82
CA SER A 50 19.87 -60.71 6.58
C SER A 50 19.53 -61.34 5.23
N SER A 51 18.56 -60.80 4.48
CA SER A 51 18.11 -61.36 3.18
C SER A 51 17.43 -60.31 2.27
N PRO A 52 18.16 -59.36 1.67
CA PRO A 52 17.59 -58.15 1.04
C PRO A 52 16.86 -58.37 -0.32
N ASN A 53 16.36 -59.56 -0.66
CA ASN A 53 15.72 -59.77 -1.98
C ASN A 53 14.74 -60.97 -2.05
N VAL A 54 14.08 -61.34 -0.95
CA VAL A 54 13.09 -62.44 -0.96
C VAL A 54 11.77 -61.93 -1.55
N GLN A 55 11.26 -62.61 -2.58
CA GLN A 55 10.01 -62.22 -3.25
C GLN A 55 8.79 -63.05 -2.80
N ALA A 56 9.03 -64.31 -2.42
CA ALA A 56 8.00 -65.20 -1.90
C ALA A 56 8.57 -66.18 -0.86
N ILE A 57 7.69 -66.70 -0.01
CA ILE A 57 7.98 -67.77 0.94
C ILE A 57 7.04 -68.93 0.66
N VAL A 58 7.60 -70.10 0.42
CA VAL A 58 6.86 -71.36 0.41
C VAL A 58 7.06 -72.01 1.77
N TYR A 59 6.00 -72.02 2.60
CA TYR A 59 6.06 -72.49 3.99
C TYR A 59 5.35 -73.83 4.14
N GLN A 60 6.09 -74.85 4.58
CA GLN A 60 5.54 -76.17 4.89
C GLN A 60 4.72 -76.11 6.17
N VAL A 61 3.41 -76.35 6.10
CA VAL A 61 2.51 -76.38 7.26
C VAL A 61 2.94 -77.50 8.23
N GLY A 62 3.04 -77.15 9.52
CA GLY A 62 3.44 -78.07 10.58
C GLY A 62 2.30 -78.92 11.12
N ALA A 63 2.60 -79.80 12.08
CA ALA A 63 1.59 -80.62 12.76
C ALA A 63 0.67 -79.78 13.68
N ARG A 64 1.19 -78.67 14.21
CA ARG A 64 0.42 -77.70 14.99
C ARG A 64 0.08 -76.49 14.11
N ALA A 65 -1.20 -76.17 14.01
CA ALA A 65 -1.68 -75.03 13.25
C ALA A 65 -1.22 -73.68 13.85
N SER A 66 -1.03 -73.62 15.19
CA SER A 66 -0.50 -72.45 15.90
C SER A 66 0.81 -71.95 15.29
N ASP A 67 1.75 -72.87 15.02
CA ASP A 67 3.08 -72.52 14.50
C ASP A 67 3.01 -71.81 13.13
N THR A 68 1.98 -72.10 12.35
CA THR A 68 1.77 -71.48 11.03
C THR A 68 1.07 -70.13 11.17
N LEU A 69 0.15 -69.99 12.12
CA LEU A 69 -0.50 -68.71 12.42
C LEU A 69 0.49 -67.70 13.00
N ASP A 70 1.33 -68.14 13.95
CA ASP A 70 2.38 -67.31 14.56
C ASP A 70 3.38 -66.82 13.50
N PHE A 71 3.71 -67.70 12.54
CA PHE A 71 4.55 -67.33 11.40
C PHE A 71 3.90 -66.27 10.51
N LEU A 72 2.64 -66.44 10.13
CA LEU A 72 1.93 -65.47 9.29
C LEU A 72 1.81 -64.11 9.98
N GLU A 73 1.57 -64.10 11.30
CA GLU A 73 1.53 -62.87 12.10
C GLU A 73 2.91 -62.18 12.18
N ALA A 74 3.98 -62.97 12.32
CA ALA A 74 5.34 -62.46 12.25
C ALA A 74 5.70 -61.88 10.86
N VAL A 75 5.23 -62.49 9.77
CA VAL A 75 5.40 -61.96 8.41
C VAL A 75 4.62 -60.66 8.24
N ALA A 76 3.33 -60.65 8.62
CA ALA A 76 2.46 -59.49 8.44
C ALA A 76 2.95 -58.25 9.20
N THR A 77 3.56 -58.45 10.37
CA THR A 77 4.11 -57.36 11.19
C THR A 77 5.46 -56.84 10.70
N ARG A 78 6.30 -57.69 10.09
CA ARG A 78 7.68 -57.32 9.71
C ARG A 78 7.85 -56.99 8.22
N GLN A 79 7.17 -57.71 7.32
CA GLN A 79 7.26 -57.56 5.87
C GLN A 79 5.91 -57.88 5.22
N SER A 80 5.02 -56.90 5.21
CA SER A 80 3.63 -57.04 4.73
C SER A 80 3.49 -57.21 3.22
N ASP A 81 4.56 -57.03 2.44
CA ASP A 81 4.55 -57.13 0.99
C ASP A 81 4.88 -58.55 0.48
N LEU A 82 5.32 -59.47 1.34
CA LEU A 82 5.77 -60.82 0.94
C LEU A 82 4.63 -61.71 0.47
N CYS A 83 4.85 -62.43 -0.63
CA CYS A 83 3.95 -63.49 -1.06
C CYS A 83 4.21 -64.76 -0.24
N VAL A 84 3.28 -65.19 0.61
CA VAL A 84 3.41 -66.43 1.40
C VAL A 84 2.48 -67.50 0.84
N ILE A 85 3.04 -68.60 0.37
CA ILE A 85 2.30 -69.77 -0.11
C ILE A 85 2.50 -70.91 0.89
N LEU A 86 1.40 -71.39 1.45
CA LEU A 86 1.42 -72.50 2.40
C LEU A 86 1.33 -73.82 1.65
N VAL A 87 2.14 -74.80 2.05
CA VAL A 87 2.09 -76.16 1.48
C VAL A 87 1.92 -77.19 2.59
N GLY A 88 0.90 -78.05 2.47
CA GLY A 88 0.57 -79.00 3.52
C GLY A 88 -0.28 -80.16 3.03
N HIS A 89 -0.49 -81.17 3.86
CA HIS A 89 -1.29 -82.32 3.50
C HIS A 89 -2.68 -82.27 4.13
N ASN A 90 -3.73 -82.32 3.31
CA ASN A 90 -5.13 -82.57 3.69
C ASN A 90 -5.64 -81.75 4.90
N GLN A 91 -5.37 -80.44 4.92
CA GLN A 91 -5.83 -79.54 5.97
C GLN A 91 -7.34 -79.31 5.90
N LYS A 92 -7.97 -79.15 7.06
CA LYS A 92 -9.42 -78.86 7.15
C LYS A 92 -9.73 -77.52 6.47
N PRO A 93 -10.82 -77.39 5.70
CA PRO A 93 -11.18 -76.16 4.98
C PRO A 93 -11.23 -74.91 5.88
N ASP A 94 -11.76 -75.05 7.10
CA ASP A 94 -11.84 -73.92 8.06
C ASP A 94 -10.46 -73.38 8.45
N MET A 95 -9.48 -74.28 8.57
CA MET A 95 -8.10 -73.94 8.91
C MET A 95 -7.40 -73.24 7.74
N VAL A 96 -7.60 -73.73 6.51
CA VAL A 96 -7.09 -73.07 5.31
C VAL A 96 -7.67 -71.67 5.18
N ALA A 97 -8.98 -71.50 5.40
CA ALA A 97 -9.62 -70.19 5.39
C ALA A 97 -9.05 -69.27 6.49
N GLN A 98 -8.68 -69.82 7.65
CA GLN A 98 -8.02 -69.05 8.71
C GLN A 98 -6.62 -68.60 8.29
N PHE A 99 -5.83 -69.44 7.63
CA PHE A 99 -4.52 -69.05 7.11
C PHE A 99 -4.59 -67.94 6.06
N LEU A 100 -5.54 -68.04 5.10
CA LEU A 100 -5.73 -67.00 4.09
C LEU A 100 -6.14 -65.66 4.72
N ARG A 101 -7.05 -65.68 5.71
CA ARG A 101 -7.44 -64.47 6.47
C ARG A 101 -6.27 -63.86 7.24
N LYS A 102 -5.26 -64.64 7.60
CA LYS A 102 -4.07 -64.20 8.32
C LYS A 102 -2.92 -63.77 7.41
N GLY A 103 -3.12 -63.74 6.08
CA GLY A 103 -2.16 -63.17 5.13
C GLY A 103 -1.42 -64.19 4.26
N ALA A 104 -1.78 -65.48 4.30
CA ALA A 104 -1.33 -66.41 3.28
C ALA A 104 -1.96 -66.05 1.92
N PHE A 105 -1.16 -66.01 0.86
CA PHE A 105 -1.64 -65.79 -0.50
C PHE A 105 -2.44 -66.99 -1.01
N ASP A 106 -1.95 -68.20 -0.76
CA ASP A 106 -2.57 -69.43 -1.23
C ASP A 106 -2.17 -70.62 -0.34
N TYR A 107 -2.94 -71.70 -0.44
CA TYR A 107 -2.63 -72.98 0.18
C TYR A 107 -2.65 -74.08 -0.89
N VAL A 108 -1.54 -74.80 -1.01
CA VAL A 108 -1.37 -75.86 -2.01
C VAL A 108 -1.16 -77.20 -1.30
N ASN A 109 -1.95 -78.21 -1.70
CA ASN A 109 -1.79 -79.56 -1.17
C ASN A 109 -0.43 -80.15 -1.57
N TRP A 110 0.27 -80.75 -0.61
CA TRP A 110 1.59 -81.36 -0.75
C TRP A 110 1.67 -82.73 -0.08
N PRO A 111 2.13 -83.79 -0.76
CA PRO A 111 2.45 -83.84 -2.19
C PRO A 111 1.22 -83.59 -3.08
N GLY A 112 1.35 -82.74 -4.10
CA GLY A 112 0.26 -82.43 -5.05
C GLY A 112 0.77 -82.06 -6.44
N SER A 113 -0.12 -81.53 -7.28
CA SER A 113 0.19 -81.15 -8.66
C SER A 113 1.23 -80.03 -8.73
N LEU A 114 2.27 -80.23 -9.52
CA LEU A 114 3.30 -79.22 -9.77
C LEU A 114 2.69 -77.97 -10.44
N SER A 115 1.76 -78.16 -11.38
CA SER A 115 1.11 -77.05 -12.09
C SER A 115 0.40 -76.09 -11.14
N ARG A 116 -0.30 -76.61 -10.13
CA ARG A 116 -1.04 -75.77 -9.17
C ARG A 116 -0.11 -74.90 -8.33
N LEU A 117 1.05 -75.44 -7.93
CA LEU A 117 2.06 -74.70 -7.20
C LEU A 117 2.74 -73.65 -8.09
N THR A 118 3.05 -74.00 -9.35
CA THR A 118 3.58 -73.05 -10.34
C THR A 118 2.62 -71.89 -10.58
N ASP A 119 1.32 -72.17 -10.77
CA ASP A 119 0.29 -71.15 -10.96
C ASP A 119 0.17 -70.25 -9.73
N SER A 120 0.19 -70.85 -8.54
CA SER A 120 0.16 -70.12 -7.27
C SER A 120 1.34 -69.17 -7.11
N LEU A 121 2.57 -69.64 -7.38
CA LEU A 121 3.79 -68.84 -7.32
C LEU A 121 3.75 -67.70 -8.34
N ASN A 122 3.38 -67.97 -9.59
CA ASN A 122 3.32 -66.95 -10.64
C ASN A 122 2.26 -65.87 -10.33
N CYS A 123 1.06 -66.27 -9.90
CA CYS A 123 0.01 -65.33 -9.51
C CYS A 123 0.42 -64.51 -8.28
N GLY A 124 1.06 -65.14 -7.29
CA GLY A 124 1.49 -64.50 -6.06
C GLY A 124 2.61 -63.48 -6.27
N LEU A 125 3.61 -63.83 -7.07
CA LEU A 125 4.71 -62.93 -7.43
C LEU A 125 4.20 -61.75 -8.27
N ARG A 126 3.31 -61.98 -9.23
CA ARG A 126 2.69 -60.90 -10.03
C ARG A 126 1.87 -59.96 -9.15
N ASN A 127 1.07 -60.50 -8.23
CA ASN A 127 0.27 -59.69 -7.32
C ASN A 127 1.16 -58.82 -6.40
N ARG A 128 2.25 -59.37 -5.87
CA ARG A 128 3.25 -58.60 -5.10
C ARG A 128 3.85 -57.48 -5.95
N GLN A 129 4.21 -57.75 -7.19
CA GLN A 129 4.79 -56.73 -8.07
C GLN A 129 3.81 -55.58 -8.28
N THR A 130 2.55 -55.86 -8.62
CA THR A 130 1.51 -54.83 -8.74
C THR A 130 1.31 -54.05 -7.44
N PHE A 131 1.32 -54.73 -6.29
CA PHE A 131 1.22 -54.06 -4.99
C PHE A 131 2.38 -53.08 -4.74
N LEU A 132 3.61 -53.48 -5.06
CA LEU A 132 4.79 -52.62 -4.93
C LEU A 132 4.75 -51.44 -5.89
N GLU A 133 4.32 -51.64 -7.13
CA GLU A 133 4.13 -50.56 -8.12
C GLU A 133 3.12 -49.52 -7.62
N VAL A 134 1.95 -49.97 -7.13
CA VAL A 134 0.93 -49.08 -6.55
C VAL A 134 1.47 -48.33 -5.33
N ARG A 135 2.21 -49.01 -4.44
CA ARG A 135 2.80 -48.37 -3.25
C ARG A 135 3.83 -47.31 -3.63
N ASN A 136 4.68 -47.60 -4.60
CA ASN A 136 5.70 -46.66 -5.07
C ASN A 136 5.05 -45.44 -5.74
N LEU A 137 4.09 -45.65 -6.64
CA LEU A 137 3.32 -44.55 -7.26
C LEU A 137 2.61 -43.69 -6.21
N SER A 138 2.06 -44.29 -5.15
CA SER A 138 1.46 -43.56 -4.05
C SER A 138 2.48 -42.71 -3.29
N GLY A 139 3.70 -43.21 -3.10
CA GLY A 139 4.82 -42.46 -2.54
C GLY A 139 5.22 -41.27 -3.42
N ASP A 140 5.43 -41.51 -4.71
CA ASP A 140 5.78 -40.48 -5.68
C ASP A 140 4.71 -39.37 -5.75
N LEU A 141 3.43 -39.77 -5.75
CA LEU A 141 2.30 -38.84 -5.73
C LEU A 141 2.27 -38.01 -4.45
N ALA A 142 2.57 -38.60 -3.29
CA ALA A 142 2.63 -37.87 -2.04
C ALA A 142 3.74 -36.81 -2.05
N THR A 143 4.92 -37.15 -2.58
CA THR A 143 6.03 -36.19 -2.73
C THR A 143 5.69 -35.08 -3.72
N ALA A 144 5.10 -35.41 -4.88
CA ALA A 144 4.67 -34.43 -5.86
C ALA A 144 3.61 -33.46 -5.28
N ASN A 145 2.62 -33.99 -4.55
CA ASN A 145 1.61 -33.17 -3.90
C ASN A 145 2.19 -32.22 -2.85
N GLN A 146 3.20 -32.64 -2.09
CA GLN A 146 3.91 -31.76 -1.15
C GLN A 146 4.68 -30.65 -1.86
N SER A 147 5.34 -30.94 -2.99
CA SER A 147 6.02 -29.92 -3.80
C SER A 147 5.04 -28.90 -4.36
N LEU A 148 3.95 -29.37 -4.96
CA LEU A 148 2.89 -28.50 -5.50
C LEU A 148 2.25 -27.63 -4.41
N ALA A 149 2.06 -28.16 -3.19
CA ALA A 149 1.55 -27.38 -2.07
C ALA A 149 2.49 -26.23 -1.71
N ARG A 150 3.81 -26.47 -1.66
CA ARG A 150 4.83 -25.44 -1.40
C ARG A 150 4.83 -24.37 -2.49
N GLU A 151 4.88 -24.76 -3.77
CA GLU A 151 4.84 -23.82 -4.89
C GLU A 151 3.56 -22.96 -4.89
N ARG A 152 2.41 -23.60 -4.64
CA ARG A 152 1.12 -22.89 -4.53
C ARG A 152 1.14 -21.84 -3.42
N ASP A 153 1.70 -22.19 -2.26
CA ASP A 153 1.71 -21.27 -1.11
C ASP A 153 2.68 -20.10 -1.37
N THR A 154 3.83 -20.34 -2.03
CA THR A 154 4.73 -19.27 -2.53
C THR A 154 4.01 -18.36 -3.53
N LEU A 155 3.30 -18.92 -4.52
CA LEU A 155 2.54 -18.15 -5.51
C LEU A 155 1.42 -17.31 -4.88
N LYS A 156 0.75 -17.85 -3.85
CA LYS A 156 -0.26 -17.10 -3.10
C LYS A 156 0.33 -15.88 -2.40
N GLN A 157 1.47 -16.02 -1.73
CA GLN A 157 2.17 -14.90 -1.09
C GLN A 157 2.61 -13.85 -2.12
N PHE A 158 3.14 -14.29 -3.27
CA PHE A 158 3.52 -13.38 -4.36
C PHE A 158 2.31 -12.60 -4.89
N ASN A 159 1.19 -13.27 -5.16
CA ASN A 159 -0.05 -12.60 -5.62
C ASN A 159 -0.60 -11.62 -4.57
N GLN A 160 -0.52 -11.94 -3.28
CA GLN A 160 -0.93 -11.02 -2.21
C GLN A 160 -0.07 -9.75 -2.18
N ARG A 161 1.26 -9.89 -2.34
CA ARG A 161 2.18 -8.75 -2.43
C ARG A 161 1.88 -7.88 -3.65
N LEU A 162 1.66 -8.49 -4.82
CA LEU A 162 1.27 -7.75 -6.04
C LEU A 162 -0.06 -7.01 -5.88
N ALA A 163 -1.06 -7.65 -5.25
CA ALA A 163 -2.34 -7.02 -4.98
C ALA A 163 -2.18 -5.81 -4.04
N GLY A 164 -1.39 -5.93 -2.98
CA GLY A 164 -1.09 -4.83 -2.07
C GLY A 164 -0.31 -3.69 -2.75
N LEU A 165 0.67 -4.02 -3.60
CA LEU A 165 1.40 -3.02 -4.39
C LEU A 165 0.45 -2.24 -5.32
N ASN A 166 -0.42 -2.94 -6.04
CA ASN A 166 -1.42 -2.30 -6.91
C ASN A 166 -2.41 -1.43 -6.14
N GLN A 167 -2.84 -1.87 -4.95
CA GLN A 167 -3.71 -1.07 -4.09
C GLN A 167 -3.01 0.20 -3.62
N LEU A 168 -1.75 0.11 -3.21
CA LEU A 168 -0.95 1.27 -2.80
C LEU A 168 -0.73 2.24 -3.96
N THR A 169 -0.29 1.78 -5.12
CA THR A 169 -0.06 2.67 -6.28
C THR A 169 -1.35 3.36 -6.73
N GLN A 170 -2.49 2.66 -6.70
CA GLN A 170 -3.80 3.28 -6.92
C GLN A 170 -4.17 4.30 -5.85
N ALA A 171 -3.91 4.02 -4.58
CA ALA A 171 -4.19 4.94 -3.49
C ALA A 171 -3.35 6.22 -3.61
N LEU A 172 -2.06 6.10 -3.93
CA LEU A 172 -1.19 7.24 -4.23
C LEU A 172 -1.77 8.06 -5.39
N ALA A 173 -2.15 7.42 -6.49
CA ALA A 173 -2.65 8.10 -7.68
C ALA A 173 -4.02 8.78 -7.54
N ARG A 174 -4.79 8.51 -6.47
CA ARG A 174 -6.14 9.06 -6.28
C ARG A 174 -6.17 10.50 -5.77
N SER A 175 -5.16 10.94 -5.02
CA SER A 175 -5.12 12.30 -4.50
C SER A 175 -4.17 13.19 -5.29
N LEU A 176 -4.57 14.45 -5.42
CA LEU A 176 -3.78 15.54 -5.98
C LEU A 176 -3.20 16.42 -4.87
N LYS A 177 -3.27 15.98 -3.60
CA LYS A 177 -2.71 16.66 -2.44
C LYS A 177 -1.53 15.86 -1.88
N PRO A 178 -0.36 16.48 -1.67
CA PRO A 178 0.80 15.79 -1.12
C PRO A 178 0.53 15.10 0.22
N GLU A 179 -0.29 15.68 1.10
CA GLU A 179 -0.58 15.12 2.43
C GLU A 179 -1.30 13.77 2.35
N ASP A 180 -2.29 13.66 1.47
CA ASP A 180 -3.05 12.42 1.27
C ASP A 180 -2.19 11.32 0.64
N VAL A 181 -1.28 11.71 -0.27
CA VAL A 181 -0.33 10.80 -0.90
C VAL A 181 0.61 10.19 0.14
N VAL A 182 1.14 11.02 1.05
CA VAL A 182 1.99 10.55 2.15
C VAL A 182 1.21 9.68 3.14
N GLN A 183 -0.05 10.03 3.43
CA GLN A 183 -0.87 9.21 4.30
C GLN A 183 -1.12 7.81 3.72
N ALA A 184 -1.38 7.72 2.41
CA ALA A 184 -1.52 6.44 1.71
C ALA A 184 -0.21 5.63 1.76
N LEU A 185 0.94 6.30 1.60
CA LEU A 185 2.26 5.69 1.72
C LEU A 185 2.48 5.07 3.12
N PHE A 186 2.23 5.83 4.18
CA PHE A 186 2.40 5.38 5.57
C PHE A 186 1.44 4.26 5.96
N THR A 187 0.32 4.13 5.25
CA THR A 187 -0.60 3.02 5.46
C THR A 187 -0.17 1.76 4.70
N GLY A 188 0.30 1.90 3.45
CA GLY A 188 0.55 0.75 2.57
C GLY A 188 1.95 0.14 2.66
N VAL A 189 2.99 0.95 2.86
CA VAL A 189 4.38 0.45 2.94
C VAL A 189 4.59 -0.53 4.10
N PRO A 190 4.09 -0.28 5.33
CA PRO A 190 4.21 -1.23 6.44
C PRO A 190 3.58 -2.59 6.13
N ALA A 191 2.41 -2.60 5.50
CA ALA A 191 1.70 -3.83 5.15
C ALA A 191 2.46 -4.70 4.13
N LEU A 192 3.29 -4.08 3.28
CA LEU A 192 4.06 -4.78 2.24
C LEU A 192 5.45 -5.24 2.70
N THR A 193 6.05 -4.52 3.64
CA THR A 193 7.47 -4.67 3.99
C THR A 193 7.74 -4.97 5.46
N GLY A 194 6.73 -4.86 6.31
CA GLY A 194 6.89 -4.92 7.77
C GLY A 194 7.65 -3.73 8.33
N ALA A 195 7.62 -2.58 7.65
CA ALA A 195 8.27 -1.36 8.11
C ALA A 195 7.68 -0.90 9.45
N GLU A 196 8.56 -0.57 10.39
CA GLU A 196 8.23 -0.05 11.71
C GLU A 196 8.46 1.46 11.80
N LEU A 197 9.31 1.99 10.92
CA LEU A 197 9.65 3.41 10.86
C LEU A 197 9.88 3.82 9.41
N ILE A 198 9.26 4.91 8.99
CA ILE A 198 9.31 5.45 7.63
C ILE A 198 9.62 6.95 7.71
N GLY A 199 10.50 7.42 6.81
CA GLY A 199 10.76 8.83 6.61
C GLY A 199 10.68 9.19 5.14
N LEU A 200 10.07 10.32 4.80
CA LEU A 200 10.04 10.84 3.44
C LEU A 200 10.63 12.25 3.47
N VAL A 201 11.68 12.45 2.68
CA VAL A 201 12.27 13.76 2.44
C VAL A 201 11.91 14.18 1.03
N ARG A 202 11.44 15.41 0.88
CA ARG A 202 11.23 16.08 -0.41
C ARG A 202 12.05 17.35 -0.43
N THR A 203 12.59 17.71 -1.60
CA THR A 203 13.53 18.82 -1.76
C THR A 203 12.94 20.06 -2.44
N ASN A 204 11.76 19.98 -3.06
CA ASN A 204 11.11 21.13 -3.69
C ASN A 204 9.57 20.98 -3.76
N PRO A 205 8.79 21.73 -2.94
CA PRO A 205 9.27 22.46 -1.78
C PRO A 205 9.84 21.48 -0.75
N GLU A 206 10.81 21.94 0.03
CA GLU A 206 11.44 21.12 1.05
C GLU A 206 10.42 20.75 2.15
N HIS A 207 10.31 19.45 2.42
CA HIS A 207 9.39 18.92 3.42
C HIS A 207 9.89 17.55 3.90
N VAL A 208 9.78 17.29 5.20
CA VAL A 208 10.09 15.99 5.80
C VAL A 208 8.85 15.45 6.48
N TRP A 209 8.47 14.22 6.15
CA TRP A 209 7.42 13.47 6.84
C TRP A 209 8.06 12.25 7.52
N THR A 210 7.60 11.93 8.72
CA THR A 210 8.01 10.72 9.44
C THR A 210 6.80 10.01 9.99
N TRP A 211 6.94 8.70 10.18
CA TRP A 211 5.93 7.83 10.74
C TRP A 211 6.57 6.64 11.44
N SER A 212 6.02 6.24 12.58
CA SER A 212 6.36 5.03 13.31
C SER A 212 5.14 4.16 13.57
N GLN A 213 5.34 2.84 13.61
CA GLN A 213 4.26 1.88 13.84
C GLN A 213 3.60 2.05 15.22
N ASP A 214 4.40 2.37 16.23
CA ASP A 214 3.95 2.50 17.62
C ASP A 214 3.54 3.94 17.99
N GLY A 215 3.67 4.90 17.06
CA GLY A 215 3.46 6.32 17.33
C GLY A 215 4.50 6.94 18.27
N ASP A 216 5.71 6.38 18.29
CA ASP A 216 6.83 6.85 19.10
C ASP A 216 7.42 8.14 18.51
N GLN A 217 7.03 9.25 19.12
CA GLN A 217 7.46 10.59 18.72
C GLN A 217 8.96 10.81 18.88
N GLU A 218 9.63 10.15 19.84
CA GLU A 218 11.07 10.33 20.05
C GLU A 218 11.87 9.68 18.91
N ARG A 219 11.44 8.50 18.45
CA ARG A 219 12.00 7.83 17.27
C ARG A 219 11.79 8.65 16.00
N GLU A 220 10.59 9.18 15.78
CA GLU A 220 10.28 10.03 14.64
C GLU A 220 11.08 11.34 14.62
N GLN A 221 11.24 11.99 15.78
CA GLN A 221 12.03 13.20 15.94
C GLN A 221 13.52 12.93 15.68
N THR A 222 14.02 11.78 16.15
CA THR A 222 15.40 11.34 15.92
C THR A 222 15.63 11.10 14.43
N LEU A 223 14.73 10.38 13.75
CA LEU A 223 14.81 10.15 12.32
C LEU A 223 14.75 11.46 11.53
N THR A 224 13.84 12.36 11.88
CA THR A 224 13.75 13.70 11.27
C THR A 224 15.08 14.43 11.37
N THR A 225 15.71 14.42 12.55
CA THR A 225 17.02 15.06 12.77
C THR A 225 18.12 14.42 11.93
N GLN A 226 18.13 13.09 11.80
CA GLN A 226 19.09 12.38 10.96
C GLN A 226 18.91 12.71 9.47
N LEU A 227 17.67 12.71 8.98
CA LEU A 227 17.33 13.03 7.60
C LEU A 227 17.66 14.50 7.25
N LEU A 228 17.36 15.45 8.15
CA LEU A 228 17.74 16.85 8.00
C LEU A 228 19.26 17.05 8.08
N GLY A 229 19.95 16.27 8.92
CA GLY A 229 21.41 16.26 9.00
C GLY A 229 22.05 15.83 7.67
N ARG A 230 21.46 14.84 6.97
CA ARG A 230 21.87 14.44 5.61
C ARG A 230 21.66 15.55 4.58
N LEU A 231 20.73 16.48 4.82
CA LEU A 231 20.53 17.68 4.01
C LEU A 231 21.42 18.87 4.41
N GLY A 232 22.26 18.73 5.44
CA GLY A 232 23.12 19.81 5.95
C GLY A 232 22.35 20.91 6.70
N ARG A 233 21.26 20.58 7.40
CA ARG A 233 20.39 21.53 8.13
C ARG A 233 20.33 21.25 9.64
N SER A 234 19.95 22.26 10.42
CA SER A 234 19.70 22.16 11.87
C SER A 234 18.19 22.15 12.17
N PRO A 235 17.71 21.33 13.11
CA PRO A 235 16.29 21.29 13.48
C PRO A 235 15.88 22.60 14.18
N GLN A 236 14.79 23.24 13.75
CA GLN A 236 14.08 24.26 14.54
C GLN A 236 12.88 23.63 15.26
N ARG A 237 12.56 24.14 16.46
CA ARG A 237 11.59 23.58 17.43
C ARG A 237 10.32 23.02 16.77
N VAL A 238 10.06 21.74 17.00
CA VAL A 238 8.84 21.01 16.63
C VAL A 238 7.92 20.98 17.85
N THR A 239 6.65 21.39 17.69
CA THR A 239 5.61 21.22 18.70
C THR A 239 4.60 20.17 18.22
N SER A 240 4.33 19.21 19.11
CA SER A 240 3.54 18.00 18.91
C SER A 240 2.02 18.20 18.89
N GLY A 241 1.31 17.32 18.19
CA GLY A 241 -0.08 16.99 18.53
C GLY A 241 -0.94 16.57 17.33
N ALA A 242 -1.05 15.26 17.10
CA ALA A 242 -2.06 14.50 16.33
C ALA A 242 -2.47 14.92 14.91
N THR A 243 -2.32 16.18 14.49
CA THR A 243 -2.62 16.68 13.16
C THR A 243 -1.87 18.00 12.95
N THR A 244 -0.58 17.99 12.65
CA THR A 244 0.06 19.10 11.91
C THR A 244 1.44 18.72 11.37
N LEU A 245 1.53 18.70 10.05
CA LEU A 245 2.77 18.77 9.27
C LEU A 245 3.33 20.19 9.32
N ARG A 246 4.66 20.36 9.31
CA ARG A 246 5.25 21.69 9.07
C ARG A 246 6.57 21.67 8.29
N LEU A 247 6.55 22.44 7.21
CA LEU A 247 7.59 22.77 6.23
C LEU A 247 8.88 23.33 6.84
N VAL A 248 10.00 23.11 6.14
CA VAL A 248 11.23 23.93 6.22
C VAL A 248 11.76 24.09 4.80
N GLY A 249 11.95 25.32 4.31
CA GLY A 249 12.41 25.63 2.95
C GLY A 249 13.89 25.97 2.82
N ALA A 250 14.55 25.50 1.75
CA ALA A 250 15.85 25.96 1.25
C ALA A 250 16.18 25.47 -0.19
N ARG A 251 17.27 26.02 -0.76
CA ARG A 251 17.72 25.98 -2.18
C ARG A 251 18.23 24.60 -2.67
N PRO A 252 18.30 24.36 -4.01
CA PRO A 252 18.47 23.04 -4.61
C PRO A 252 19.84 22.39 -4.34
N MET A 253 19.84 21.05 -4.21
CA MET A 253 21.01 20.20 -4.00
C MET A 253 21.69 19.74 -5.31
N PRO A 254 22.99 19.41 -5.31
CA PRO A 254 23.64 18.58 -6.32
C PRO A 254 23.36 17.09 -6.07
N LEU A 255 23.24 16.31 -7.15
CA LEU A 255 22.99 14.85 -7.14
C LEU A 255 24.06 14.07 -6.36
N LEU A 256 23.66 13.36 -5.31
CA LEU A 256 24.48 12.35 -4.63
C LEU A 256 24.70 11.16 -5.58
N LYS A 257 25.96 10.83 -5.86
CA LYS A 257 26.34 9.61 -6.58
C LYS A 257 26.11 8.41 -5.67
N SER A 258 25.70 7.30 -6.28
CA SER A 258 25.26 6.03 -5.68
C SER A 258 26.30 5.28 -4.81
N GLU A 259 27.48 5.83 -4.56
CA GLU A 259 28.60 5.11 -3.94
C GLU A 259 29.00 5.61 -2.53
N ASP A 260 28.44 6.71 -2.02
CA ASP A 260 28.84 7.25 -0.70
C ASP A 260 27.89 6.87 0.47
N ALA A 261 26.97 5.92 0.26
CA ALA A 261 25.99 5.51 1.26
C ALA A 261 26.45 4.35 2.16
N ILE A 262 27.68 4.36 2.67
CA ILE A 262 28.09 3.43 3.74
C ILE A 262 29.03 4.14 4.70
N LEU A 263 28.54 4.58 5.86
CA LEU A 263 29.34 4.68 7.08
C LEU A 263 28.46 4.53 8.32
N ALA A 264 28.96 3.69 9.23
CA ALA A 264 28.28 3.11 10.38
C ALA A 264 28.21 4.04 11.60
N HIS A 265 27.10 3.98 12.36
CA HIS A 265 27.09 4.28 13.80
C HIS A 265 26.12 3.35 14.55
N PRO A 266 26.41 3.02 15.83
CA PRO A 266 25.78 1.92 16.55
C PRO A 266 24.48 2.37 17.22
N GLN A 267 23.36 1.68 16.94
CA GLN A 267 22.18 1.68 17.81
C GLN A 267 22.00 0.27 18.41
N PRO A 268 21.46 0.14 19.64
CA PRO A 268 21.57 -1.07 20.47
C PRO A 268 20.69 -2.23 19.99
N GLU A 269 19.86 -2.01 18.98
CA GLU A 269 18.98 -3.00 18.38
C GLU A 269 19.28 -3.02 16.89
N ALA A 270 19.58 -4.20 16.35
CA ALA A 270 19.92 -4.30 14.95
C ALA A 270 18.66 -4.08 14.12
N HIS A 271 18.61 -2.98 13.36
CA HIS A 271 17.53 -2.65 12.43
C HIS A 271 18.04 -2.71 10.99
N ALA A 272 17.22 -3.26 10.11
CA ALA A 272 17.46 -3.21 8.68
C ALA A 272 16.83 -1.93 8.11
N MET A 273 17.62 -1.19 7.31
CA MET A 273 17.19 0.05 6.68
C MET A 273 17.43 0.03 5.17
N HIS A 274 16.59 0.75 4.43
CA HIS A 274 16.72 0.94 2.99
C HIS A 274 16.28 2.35 2.59
N ASP A 275 17.12 3.04 1.81
CA ASP A 275 16.85 4.36 1.27
C ASP A 275 16.52 4.25 -0.22
N ILE A 276 15.34 4.74 -0.62
CA ILE A 276 14.86 4.74 -1.98
C ILE A 276 14.94 6.17 -2.53
N PRO A 277 15.77 6.43 -3.55
CA PRO A 277 15.82 7.75 -4.18
C PRO A 277 14.52 8.03 -4.95
N LEU A 278 13.97 9.22 -4.76
CA LEU A 278 12.81 9.70 -5.50
C LEU A 278 13.31 10.64 -6.59
N ALA A 279 13.12 10.25 -7.85
CA ALA A 279 13.63 10.98 -8.99
C ALA A 279 12.69 10.89 -10.19
N ILE A 280 12.72 11.92 -11.02
CA ILE A 280 11.97 11.99 -12.27
C ILE A 280 12.95 12.36 -13.38
N GLY A 281 13.32 11.37 -14.18
CA GLY A 281 14.44 11.51 -15.11
C GLY A 281 15.73 11.83 -14.36
N PRO A 282 16.48 12.88 -14.74
CA PRO A 282 17.73 13.25 -14.08
C PRO A 282 17.53 14.07 -12.77
N HIS A 283 16.29 14.44 -12.43
CA HIS A 283 16.03 15.33 -11.30
C HIS A 283 15.60 14.54 -10.07
N ALA A 284 16.45 14.56 -9.04
CA ALA A 284 16.09 14.05 -7.71
C ALA A 284 15.13 15.02 -7.02
N ILE A 285 14.02 14.49 -6.51
CA ILE A 285 12.97 15.25 -5.81
C ILE A 285 12.91 14.91 -4.32
N GLY A 286 13.60 13.85 -3.88
CA GLY A 286 13.51 13.39 -2.51
C GLY A 286 14.14 12.02 -2.24
N VAL A 287 13.95 11.52 -1.02
CA VAL A 287 14.36 10.17 -0.58
C VAL A 287 13.26 9.61 0.33
N LEU A 288 12.91 8.35 0.11
CA LEU A 288 12.07 7.57 1.00
C LEU A 288 12.96 6.63 1.81
N HIS A 289 12.97 6.79 3.13
CA HIS A 289 13.63 5.94 4.10
C HIS A 289 12.66 4.93 4.68
N VAL A 290 13.05 3.65 4.73
CA VAL A 290 12.27 2.57 5.33
C VAL A 290 13.15 1.78 6.28
N GLN A 291 12.64 1.55 7.50
CA GLN A 291 13.30 0.76 8.53
C GLN A 291 12.34 -0.28 9.12
N ARG A 292 12.86 -1.48 9.39
CA ARG A 292 12.14 -2.57 10.08
C ARG A 292 12.97 -3.14 11.24
N GLY A 293 12.29 -3.81 12.16
CA GLY A 293 12.92 -4.54 13.26
C GLY A 293 13.79 -5.70 12.76
N GLY A 294 14.87 -5.97 13.49
CA GLY A 294 15.81 -7.05 13.19
C GLY A 294 16.90 -6.69 12.18
N SER A 295 17.96 -7.50 12.16
CA SER A 295 19.15 -7.29 11.32
C SER A 295 19.03 -7.82 9.88
N ALA A 296 17.92 -8.48 9.54
CA ALA A 296 17.75 -9.14 8.25
C ALA A 296 17.61 -8.10 7.12
N PRO A 297 18.56 -8.03 6.17
CA PRO A 297 18.52 -7.05 5.09
C PRO A 297 17.27 -7.27 4.21
N PHE A 298 16.81 -6.20 3.56
CA PHE A 298 15.73 -6.30 2.57
C PHE A 298 16.17 -7.21 1.42
N THR A 299 15.32 -8.16 1.04
CA THR A 299 15.61 -9.06 -0.10
C THR A 299 15.60 -8.31 -1.43
N GLU A 300 16.17 -8.87 -2.49
CA GLU A 300 16.15 -8.25 -3.82
C GLU A 300 14.71 -7.95 -4.29
N ASP A 301 13.78 -8.88 -4.07
CA ASP A 301 12.35 -8.68 -4.38
C ASP A 301 11.74 -7.51 -3.59
N GLU A 302 12.08 -7.36 -2.31
CA GLU A 302 11.60 -6.26 -1.46
C GLU A 302 12.18 -4.93 -1.92
N GLN A 303 13.46 -4.88 -2.28
CA GLN A 303 14.11 -3.69 -2.81
C GLN A 303 13.50 -3.26 -4.15
N GLN A 304 13.20 -4.21 -5.04
CA GLN A 304 12.54 -3.94 -6.32
C GLN A 304 11.10 -3.44 -6.13
N LEU A 305 10.37 -4.00 -5.16
CA LEU A 305 9.04 -3.53 -4.78
C LEU A 305 9.10 -2.09 -4.24
N LEU A 306 10.04 -1.81 -3.33
CA LEU A 306 10.25 -0.49 -2.76
C LEU A 306 10.67 0.54 -3.83
N ALA A 307 11.52 0.16 -4.77
CA ALA A 307 11.89 1.00 -5.92
C ALA A 307 10.69 1.31 -6.83
N THR A 308 9.78 0.36 -7.01
CA THR A 308 8.53 0.56 -7.76
C THR A 308 7.60 1.53 -7.04
N ILE A 309 7.47 1.41 -5.72
CA ILE A 309 6.74 2.38 -4.89
C ILE A 309 7.39 3.76 -5.00
N GLY A 310 8.71 3.86 -4.90
CA GLY A 310 9.44 5.12 -5.03
C GLY A 310 9.22 5.80 -6.40
N THR A 311 9.20 5.02 -7.48
CA THR A 311 8.91 5.53 -8.83
C THR A 311 7.48 6.07 -8.91
N SER A 312 6.49 5.31 -8.42
CA SER A 312 5.10 5.75 -8.38
C SER A 312 4.91 7.00 -7.53
N LEU A 313 5.49 7.01 -6.32
CA LEU A 313 5.45 8.14 -5.40
C LEU A 313 6.04 9.39 -6.03
N SER A 314 7.16 9.25 -6.74
CA SER A 314 7.81 10.37 -7.42
C SER A 314 6.88 11.02 -8.44
N LEU A 315 6.24 10.21 -9.29
CA LEU A 315 5.31 10.70 -10.29
C LEU A 315 4.07 11.35 -9.67
N THR A 316 3.50 10.72 -8.64
CA THR A 316 2.31 11.22 -7.95
C THR A 316 2.58 12.57 -7.28
N LEU A 317 3.71 12.73 -6.58
CA LEU A 317 4.07 14.00 -5.95
C LEU A 317 4.21 15.11 -7.00
N ARG A 318 4.90 14.86 -8.12
CA ARG A 318 5.00 15.84 -9.22
C ARG A 318 3.64 16.19 -9.81
N ASN A 319 2.74 15.23 -9.94
CA ASN A 319 1.40 15.50 -10.47
C ASN A 319 0.58 16.35 -9.49
N ALA A 320 0.70 16.10 -8.19
CA ALA A 320 0.09 16.94 -7.16
C ALA A 320 0.59 18.38 -7.25
N ASP A 321 1.90 18.57 -7.45
CA ASP A 321 2.50 19.91 -7.59
C ASP A 321 2.02 20.62 -8.84
N ALA A 322 2.09 19.95 -10.00
CA ALA A 322 1.62 20.53 -11.25
C ALA A 322 0.14 20.89 -11.16
N HIS A 323 -0.65 20.12 -10.43
CA HIS A 323 -2.05 20.43 -10.20
C HIS A 323 -2.21 21.66 -9.30
N GLN A 324 -1.45 21.76 -8.22
CA GLN A 324 -1.46 22.91 -7.32
C GLN A 324 -0.97 24.18 -8.04
N ASP A 325 0.11 24.12 -8.80
CA ASP A 325 0.62 25.21 -9.63
C ASP A 325 -0.43 25.67 -10.65
N LEU A 326 -1.12 24.73 -11.30
CA LEU A 326 -2.21 25.05 -12.22
C LEU A 326 -3.40 25.71 -11.50
N GLN A 327 -3.73 25.27 -10.29
CA GLN A 327 -4.77 25.90 -9.47
C GLN A 327 -4.36 27.31 -9.05
N ASP A 328 -3.14 27.50 -8.57
CA ASP A 328 -2.62 28.80 -8.15
C ASP A 328 -2.56 29.77 -9.34
N MET A 329 -2.08 29.33 -10.51
CA MET A 329 -2.13 30.12 -11.74
C MET A 329 -3.56 30.45 -12.19
N ALA A 330 -4.51 29.56 -11.93
CA ALA A 330 -5.91 29.78 -12.31
C ALA A 330 -6.65 30.72 -11.34
N LEU A 331 -6.20 30.85 -10.09
CA LEU A 331 -6.93 31.55 -9.03
C LEU A 331 -6.23 32.80 -8.50
N ARG A 332 -4.91 32.97 -8.71
CA ARG A 332 -4.18 34.17 -8.28
C ARG A 332 -3.91 35.11 -9.45
N ASP A 333 -3.80 36.39 -9.14
CA ASP A 333 -3.34 37.40 -10.09
C ASP A 333 -1.80 37.31 -10.20
N PRO A 334 -1.23 37.14 -11.41
CA PRO A 334 0.20 36.89 -11.58
C PRO A 334 1.10 38.08 -11.21
N LEU A 335 0.56 39.31 -11.20
CA LEU A 335 1.32 40.50 -10.82
C LEU A 335 1.37 40.65 -9.30
N THR A 336 0.22 40.54 -8.64
CA THR A 336 0.04 40.94 -7.23
C THR A 336 0.02 39.78 -6.25
N GLY A 337 -0.17 38.54 -6.71
CA GLY A 337 -0.21 37.34 -5.89
C GLY A 337 -1.49 37.14 -5.06
N VAL A 338 -2.36 38.15 -4.96
CA VAL A 338 -3.70 38.02 -4.37
C VAL A 338 -4.63 37.24 -5.29
N PHE A 339 -5.85 36.91 -4.83
CA PHE A 339 -6.82 36.22 -5.68
C PHE A 339 -7.15 37.04 -6.94
N ASN A 340 -7.39 36.39 -8.06
CA ASN A 340 -7.93 37.05 -9.25
C ASN A 340 -9.46 37.16 -9.15
N ARG A 341 -10.07 37.92 -10.06
CA ARG A 341 -11.52 38.11 -10.10
C ARG A 341 -12.32 36.81 -10.03
N ARG A 342 -11.90 35.77 -10.76
CA ARG A 342 -12.60 34.46 -10.79
C ARG A 342 -12.58 33.78 -9.42
N ALA A 343 -11.47 33.89 -8.68
CA ALA A 343 -11.36 33.30 -7.35
C ALA A 343 -12.22 34.01 -6.29
N LEU A 344 -12.74 35.22 -6.57
CA LEU A 344 -13.67 35.92 -5.69
C LEU A 344 -15.11 35.39 -5.79
N ASP A 345 -15.47 34.68 -6.87
CA ASP A 345 -16.84 34.18 -7.08
C ASP A 345 -17.30 33.24 -5.96
N GLU A 346 -16.44 32.33 -5.51
CA GLU A 346 -16.73 31.37 -4.45
C GLU A 346 -16.99 32.03 -3.08
N PRO A 347 -16.09 32.88 -2.54
CA PRO A 347 -16.35 33.56 -1.28
C PRO A 347 -17.56 34.50 -1.35
N LEU A 348 -17.75 35.24 -2.46
CA LEU A 348 -18.94 36.08 -2.65
C LEU A 348 -20.24 35.25 -2.59
N MET A 349 -20.30 34.14 -3.34
CA MET A 349 -21.47 33.26 -3.34
C MET A 349 -21.70 32.60 -1.97
N ARG A 350 -20.63 32.25 -1.26
CA ARG A 350 -20.70 31.62 0.06
C ARG A 350 -21.30 32.58 1.08
N GLU A 351 -20.77 33.80 1.17
CA GLU A 351 -21.24 34.80 2.13
C GLU A 351 -22.64 35.32 1.77
N LEU A 352 -22.97 35.47 0.48
CA LEU A 352 -24.34 35.79 0.04
C LEU A 352 -25.36 34.75 0.52
N LYS A 353 -25.07 33.46 0.34
CA LYS A 353 -25.96 32.39 0.82
C LYS A 353 -26.09 32.40 2.34
N ALA A 354 -25.00 32.66 3.06
CA ALA A 354 -25.02 32.75 4.51
C ALA A 354 -25.85 33.95 5.00
N GLY A 355 -25.69 35.12 4.37
CA GLY A 355 -26.46 36.33 4.65
C GLY A 355 -27.95 36.14 4.39
N LEU A 356 -28.33 35.66 3.21
CA LEU A 356 -29.74 35.45 2.83
C LEU A 356 -30.44 34.40 3.69
N ARG A 357 -29.73 33.35 4.11
CA ARG A 357 -30.32 32.23 4.87
C ARG A 357 -30.34 32.44 6.37
N TYR A 358 -29.26 33.00 6.92
CA TYR A 358 -29.04 33.08 8.37
C TYR A 358 -28.98 34.50 8.90
N GLY A 359 -29.06 35.52 8.04
CA GLY A 359 -28.82 36.91 8.43
C GLY A 359 -27.39 37.15 8.90
N ALA A 360 -26.44 36.31 8.47
CA ALA A 360 -25.03 36.47 8.84
C ALA A 360 -24.48 37.74 8.16
N PRO A 361 -23.94 38.72 8.92
CA PRO A 361 -23.43 39.95 8.33
C PRO A 361 -22.17 39.65 7.51
N ALA A 362 -22.07 40.24 6.32
CA ALA A 362 -20.85 40.22 5.53
C ALA A 362 -20.79 41.49 4.67
N CYS A 363 -19.59 42.02 4.46
CA CYS A 363 -19.37 43.21 3.66
C CYS A 363 -18.46 42.91 2.46
N LEU A 364 -18.74 43.59 1.35
CA LEU A 364 -17.87 43.67 0.19
C LEU A 364 -17.32 45.09 0.13
N MET A 365 -15.99 45.21 0.07
CA MET A 365 -15.31 46.46 -0.28
C MET A 365 -14.81 46.37 -1.71
N ILE A 366 -15.00 47.44 -2.49
CA ILE A 366 -14.33 47.63 -3.77
C ILE A 366 -13.48 48.89 -3.67
N LEU A 367 -12.21 48.76 -4.01
CA LEU A 367 -11.18 49.77 -3.89
C LEU A 367 -10.61 50.08 -5.28
N ASP A 368 -10.37 51.35 -5.56
CA ASP A 368 -9.71 51.80 -6.79
C ASP A 368 -8.67 52.88 -6.48
N LEU A 369 -7.48 52.75 -7.07
CA LEU A 369 -6.41 53.73 -6.93
C LEU A 369 -6.74 55.02 -7.68
N ASP A 370 -6.77 56.13 -6.95
CA ASP A 370 -7.07 57.43 -7.51
C ASP A 370 -5.98 57.89 -8.48
N TYR A 371 -6.40 58.27 -9.68
CA TYR A 371 -5.52 58.79 -10.74
C TYR A 371 -4.37 57.83 -11.13
N PHE A 372 -4.53 56.51 -10.96
CA PHE A 372 -3.49 55.53 -11.26
C PHE A 372 -2.95 55.61 -12.69
N LYS A 373 -3.82 55.90 -13.67
CA LYS A 373 -3.38 56.19 -15.05
C LYS A 373 -2.33 57.30 -15.13
N THR A 374 -2.41 58.34 -14.30
CA THR A 374 -1.42 59.42 -14.25
C THR A 374 -0.06 58.94 -13.73
N VAL A 375 -0.06 57.97 -12.81
CA VAL A 375 1.18 57.33 -12.33
C VAL A 375 1.83 56.56 -13.48
N ASN A 376 1.07 55.75 -14.21
CA ASN A 376 1.56 55.02 -15.38
C ASN A 376 2.06 55.96 -16.48
N ASP A 377 1.33 57.02 -16.78
CA ASP A 377 1.68 57.96 -17.85
C ASP A 377 2.96 58.77 -17.52
N ARG A 378 3.23 59.02 -16.23
CA ARG A 378 4.40 59.81 -15.77
C ARG A 378 5.64 58.97 -15.48
N LEU A 379 5.46 57.80 -14.87
CA LEU A 379 6.55 56.97 -14.34
C LEU A 379 6.71 55.63 -15.09
N GLY A 380 5.83 55.38 -16.06
CA GLY A 380 5.81 54.14 -16.83
C GLY A 380 5.07 53.00 -16.12
N HIS A 381 4.65 52.01 -16.91
CA HIS A 381 3.90 50.85 -16.42
C HIS A 381 4.66 50.02 -15.37
N ARG A 382 5.99 49.94 -15.45
CA ARG A 382 6.80 49.23 -14.44
C ARG A 382 6.65 49.82 -13.04
N ALA A 383 6.56 51.15 -12.93
CA ALA A 383 6.32 51.82 -11.66
C ALA A 383 4.90 51.54 -11.15
N GLY A 384 3.90 51.55 -12.03
CA GLY A 384 2.53 51.14 -11.67
C GLY A 384 2.46 49.70 -11.17
N ASP A 385 3.18 48.78 -11.81
CA ASP A 385 3.26 47.37 -11.40
C ASP A 385 3.89 47.18 -10.01
N LEU A 386 4.82 48.05 -9.61
CA LEU A 386 5.39 48.06 -8.25
C LEU A 386 4.36 48.57 -7.25
N VAL A 387 3.68 49.68 -7.56
CA VAL A 387 2.60 50.23 -6.72
C VAL A 387 1.51 49.19 -6.46
N LEU A 388 1.07 48.46 -7.50
CA LEU A 388 0.04 47.42 -7.36
C LEU A 388 0.50 46.24 -6.49
N ARG A 389 1.77 45.83 -6.61
CA ARG A 389 2.36 44.76 -5.79
C ARG A 389 2.44 45.15 -4.31
N GLU A 390 2.95 46.34 -4.03
CA GLU A 390 3.03 46.84 -2.66
C GLU A 390 1.64 47.09 -2.05
N LEU A 391 0.70 47.62 -2.83
CA LEU A 391 -0.68 47.80 -2.39
C LEU A 391 -1.32 46.47 -1.99
N ALA A 392 -1.13 45.43 -2.81
CA ALA A 392 -1.62 44.09 -2.52
C ALA A 392 -1.07 43.55 -1.19
N SER A 393 0.25 43.67 -0.96
CA SER A 393 0.87 43.29 0.31
C SER A 393 0.28 44.07 1.48
N LEU A 394 0.19 45.40 1.35
CA LEU A 394 -0.35 46.29 2.38
C LEU A 394 -1.79 45.91 2.77
N MET A 395 -2.64 45.58 1.79
CA MET A 395 -4.00 45.13 2.04
C MET A 395 -4.03 43.78 2.76
N THR A 396 -3.26 42.79 2.27
CA THR A 396 -3.18 41.45 2.86
C THR A 396 -2.69 41.49 4.31
N ASP A 397 -1.69 42.32 4.63
CA ASP A 397 -1.15 42.49 5.98
C ASP A 397 -2.13 43.22 6.94
N THR A 398 -3.11 43.93 6.38
CA THR A 398 -4.05 44.75 7.15
C THR A 398 -5.33 44.00 7.53
N VAL A 399 -5.79 43.09 6.66
CA VAL A 399 -7.02 42.30 6.86
C VAL A 399 -6.76 41.00 7.63
N ARG A 400 -7.82 40.27 8.01
CA ARG A 400 -7.70 39.00 8.75
C ARG A 400 -7.47 37.84 7.77
N ASP A 401 -6.92 36.72 8.27
CA ASP A 401 -6.71 35.50 7.48
C ASP A 401 -7.99 34.93 6.83
N ILE A 402 -9.15 35.21 7.43
CA ILE A 402 -10.47 34.77 6.91
C ILE A 402 -11.02 35.70 5.83
N ASP A 403 -10.50 36.92 5.73
CA ASP A 403 -10.91 37.90 4.74
C ASP A 403 -10.26 37.57 3.39
N THR A 404 -10.98 37.80 2.30
CA THR A 404 -10.47 37.47 0.96
C THR A 404 -10.14 38.74 0.21
N VAL A 405 -8.85 38.96 -0.09
CA VAL A 405 -8.37 40.04 -0.97
C VAL A 405 -8.18 39.51 -2.38
N GLY A 406 -8.72 40.21 -3.38
CA GLY A 406 -8.46 39.89 -4.78
C GLY A 406 -8.40 41.11 -5.68
N ARG A 407 -7.67 40.98 -6.79
CA ARG A 407 -7.61 41.98 -7.86
C ARG A 407 -8.78 41.76 -8.81
N TYR A 408 -9.70 42.72 -8.82
CA TYR A 408 -10.95 42.68 -9.56
C TYR A 408 -10.78 43.21 -10.99
N GLY A 409 -9.91 44.20 -11.17
CA GLY A 409 -9.62 44.88 -12.43
C GLY A 409 -8.20 45.46 -12.46
N GLY A 410 -7.88 46.26 -13.48
CA GLY A 410 -6.53 46.82 -13.68
C GLY A 410 -5.93 47.44 -12.41
N GLU A 411 -6.60 48.45 -11.86
CA GLU A 411 -6.25 49.09 -10.59
C GLU A 411 -7.29 48.88 -9.48
N GLU A 412 -8.22 47.96 -9.72
CA GLU A 412 -9.37 47.70 -8.85
C GLU A 412 -9.14 46.44 -8.01
N PHE A 413 -9.37 46.55 -6.70
CA PHE A 413 -9.30 45.44 -5.76
C PHE A 413 -10.64 45.27 -5.05
N ALA A 414 -10.95 44.03 -4.69
CA ALA A 414 -12.11 43.69 -3.90
C ALA A 414 -11.68 42.94 -2.64
N ILE A 415 -12.37 43.23 -1.54
CA ILE A 415 -12.16 42.55 -0.26
C ILE A 415 -13.51 42.02 0.24
N VAL A 416 -13.61 40.71 0.38
CA VAL A 416 -14.77 40.05 0.99
C VAL A 416 -14.49 39.89 2.48
N LEU A 417 -15.40 40.41 3.32
CA LEU A 417 -15.30 40.41 4.77
C LEU A 417 -16.43 39.54 5.38
N PRO A 418 -16.19 38.24 5.59
CA PRO A 418 -17.14 37.37 6.27
C PRO A 418 -17.43 37.86 7.69
N HIS A 419 -18.64 37.61 8.18
CA HIS A 419 -19.02 37.91 9.57
C HIS A 419 -18.75 39.35 10.01
N THR A 420 -18.90 40.30 9.09
CA THR A 420 -18.56 41.71 9.30
C THR A 420 -19.73 42.60 8.88
N SER A 421 -20.28 43.37 9.82
CA SER A 421 -21.34 44.35 9.55
C SER A 421 -20.77 45.65 8.98
N ILE A 422 -21.63 46.52 8.44
CA ILE A 422 -21.17 47.78 7.86
C ILE A 422 -20.46 48.69 8.87
N GLU A 423 -20.91 48.70 10.13
CA GLU A 423 -20.31 49.47 11.22
C GLU A 423 -18.90 48.97 11.58
N GLN A 424 -18.59 47.70 11.29
CA GLN A 424 -17.28 47.10 11.49
C GLN A 424 -16.38 47.26 10.25
N ALA A 425 -16.96 47.18 9.06
CA ALA A 425 -16.24 47.32 7.79
C ALA A 425 -15.77 48.76 7.55
N GLN A 426 -16.57 49.76 7.92
CA GLN A 426 -16.23 51.17 7.67
C GLN A 426 -14.94 51.63 8.38
N PRO A 427 -14.70 51.34 9.68
CA PRO A 427 -13.42 51.64 10.33
C PRO A 427 -12.24 50.89 9.70
N LEU A 428 -12.43 49.65 9.25
CA LEU A 428 -11.39 48.88 8.55
C LEU A 428 -11.03 49.53 7.22
N ALA A 429 -12.02 49.92 6.43
CA ALA A 429 -11.83 50.62 5.18
C ALA A 429 -11.12 51.97 5.37
N GLU A 430 -11.52 52.73 6.39
CA GLU A 430 -10.89 54.02 6.69
C GLU A 430 -9.44 53.82 7.15
N ARG A 431 -9.15 52.76 7.92
CA ARG A 431 -7.77 52.40 8.26
C ARG A 431 -6.95 52.06 7.02
N LEU A 432 -7.47 51.24 6.11
CA LEU A 432 -6.82 50.92 4.83
C LEU A 432 -6.55 52.18 4.01
N ARG A 433 -7.55 53.05 3.85
CA ARG A 433 -7.41 54.32 3.12
C ARG A 433 -6.30 55.20 3.70
N ASN A 434 -6.28 55.38 5.03
CA ASN A 434 -5.24 56.14 5.72
C ASN A 434 -3.84 55.53 5.55
N LEU A 435 -3.73 54.20 5.61
CA LEU A 435 -2.46 53.51 5.38
C LEU A 435 -1.95 53.72 3.96
N ILE A 436 -2.83 53.60 2.95
CA ILE A 436 -2.48 53.82 1.53
C ILE A 436 -2.01 55.27 1.31
N GLU A 437 -2.74 56.26 1.82
CA GLU A 437 -2.38 57.67 1.68
C GLU A 437 -1.04 58.01 2.35
N ALA A 438 -0.75 57.37 3.50
CA ALA A 438 0.48 57.58 4.24
C ALA A 438 1.69 56.81 3.66
N HIS A 439 1.45 55.73 2.92
CA HIS A 439 2.49 54.86 2.39
C HIS A 439 3.24 55.54 1.23
N ALA A 440 4.57 55.52 1.31
CA ALA A 440 5.44 55.94 0.24
C ALA A 440 5.84 54.70 -0.55
N PHE A 441 5.28 54.55 -1.75
CA PHE A 441 5.50 53.38 -2.60
C PHE A 441 6.85 53.51 -3.31
N ASP A 442 7.73 52.51 -3.15
CA ASP A 442 9.06 52.52 -3.73
C ASP A 442 8.99 52.18 -5.23
N VAL A 443 9.53 53.07 -6.06
CA VAL A 443 9.63 52.90 -7.52
C VAL A 443 11.08 53.12 -7.97
N GLU A 444 11.42 52.67 -9.18
CA GLU A 444 12.82 52.70 -9.68
C GLU A 444 13.50 54.08 -9.56
N ASP A 445 12.74 55.18 -9.71
CA ASP A 445 13.24 56.56 -9.68
C ASP A 445 12.80 57.37 -8.43
N GLY A 446 12.46 56.72 -7.31
CA GLY A 446 12.15 57.40 -6.04
C GLY A 446 10.92 56.81 -5.34
N THR A 447 10.11 57.66 -4.70
CA THR A 447 8.88 57.24 -4.03
C THR A 447 7.67 57.97 -4.61
N VAL A 448 6.56 57.26 -4.81
CA VAL A 448 5.27 57.86 -5.21
C VAL A 448 4.25 57.72 -4.08
N ARG A 449 3.38 58.72 -3.93
CA ARG A 449 2.23 58.64 -3.04
C ARG A 449 0.96 58.58 -3.88
N VAL A 450 0.10 57.65 -3.53
CA VAL A 450 -1.21 57.46 -4.16
C VAL A 450 -2.30 57.47 -3.09
N THR A 451 -3.52 57.77 -3.49
CA THR A 451 -4.70 57.63 -2.64
C THR A 451 -5.64 56.60 -3.25
N ALA A 452 -6.61 56.13 -2.47
CA ALA A 452 -7.62 55.22 -2.95
C ALA A 452 -9.01 55.67 -2.53
N SER A 453 -9.98 55.42 -3.41
CA SER A 453 -11.40 55.53 -3.10
C SER A 453 -11.95 54.13 -2.83
N ILE A 454 -12.84 54.01 -1.84
CA ILE A 454 -13.38 52.72 -1.41
C ILE A 454 -14.91 52.80 -1.29
N GLY A 455 -15.60 51.90 -1.97
CA GLY A 455 -17.03 51.64 -1.78
C GLY A 455 -17.26 50.41 -0.91
N ILE A 456 -18.25 50.44 -0.03
CA ILE A 456 -18.62 49.29 0.83
C ILE A 456 -20.11 48.99 0.67
N ALA A 457 -20.47 47.71 0.57
CA ALA A 457 -21.85 47.24 0.65
C ALA A 457 -21.97 46.03 1.59
N GLU A 458 -22.98 46.05 2.46
CA GLU A 458 -23.33 44.92 3.32
C GLU A 458 -24.38 44.02 2.66
N VAL A 459 -24.17 42.71 2.73
CA VAL A 459 -24.99 41.68 2.07
C VAL A 459 -26.45 41.64 2.54
N CYS A 460 -26.70 42.00 3.80
CA CYS A 460 -28.02 41.96 4.42
C CYS A 460 -28.94 43.13 4.02
N SER A 461 -28.58 43.90 3.00
CA SER A 461 -29.43 44.95 2.44
C SER A 461 -30.63 44.36 1.68
N PRO A 462 -31.86 44.88 1.85
CA PRO A 462 -33.06 44.38 1.17
C PRO A 462 -32.98 44.35 -0.36
N ALA A 463 -32.06 45.13 -0.94
CA ALA A 463 -31.87 45.24 -2.39
C ALA A 463 -30.92 44.18 -2.98
N ILE A 464 -30.26 43.36 -2.15
CA ILE A 464 -29.24 42.39 -2.59
C ILE A 464 -29.87 40.99 -2.64
N ALA A 465 -30.09 40.47 -3.84
CA ALA A 465 -30.59 39.11 -4.06
C ALA A 465 -29.57 38.20 -4.76
N SER A 466 -28.56 38.78 -5.40
CA SER A 466 -27.52 38.08 -6.15
C SER A 466 -26.12 38.68 -5.87
N VAL A 467 -25.07 37.96 -6.28
CA VAL A 467 -23.69 38.49 -6.18
C VAL A 467 -23.52 39.72 -7.06
N GLU A 468 -24.18 39.75 -8.22
CA GLU A 468 -24.17 40.90 -9.12
C GLU A 468 -24.77 42.14 -8.45
N ASP A 469 -25.89 42.01 -7.73
CA ASP A 469 -26.47 43.12 -6.96
C ASP A 469 -25.52 43.62 -5.87
N TRP A 470 -24.83 42.68 -5.19
CA TRP A 470 -23.91 43.03 -4.11
C TRP A 470 -22.68 43.79 -4.62
N VAL A 471 -22.09 43.31 -5.72
CA VAL A 471 -20.99 43.98 -6.42
C VAL A 471 -21.44 45.35 -6.91
N ASN A 472 -22.59 45.44 -7.59
CA ASN A 472 -23.13 46.70 -8.09
C ASN A 472 -23.37 47.73 -6.97
N ALA A 473 -23.81 47.28 -5.79
CA ALA A 473 -23.99 48.15 -4.64
C ALA A 473 -22.64 48.71 -4.14
N ALA A 474 -21.60 47.88 -4.05
CA ALA A 474 -20.26 48.32 -3.67
C ALA A 474 -19.63 49.24 -4.73
N ASP A 475 -19.82 48.93 -6.02
CA ASP A 475 -19.37 49.77 -7.14
C ASP A 475 -20.07 51.13 -7.16
N THR A 476 -21.37 51.17 -6.86
CA THR A 476 -22.12 52.43 -6.75
C THR A 476 -21.55 53.31 -5.63
N ALA A 477 -21.25 52.71 -4.48
CA ALA A 477 -20.60 53.43 -3.39
C ALA A 477 -19.19 53.91 -3.78
N LEU A 478 -18.42 53.11 -4.51
CA LEU A 478 -17.10 53.51 -5.02
C LEU A 478 -17.20 54.68 -6.01
N TYR A 479 -18.20 54.63 -6.89
CA TYR A 479 -18.49 55.73 -7.82
C TYR A 479 -18.80 57.02 -7.07
N ASP A 480 -19.64 56.96 -6.03
CA ASP A 480 -19.94 58.10 -5.17
C ASP A 480 -18.70 58.63 -4.44
N ALA A 481 -17.82 57.74 -3.97
CA ALA A 481 -16.55 58.12 -3.38
C ALA A 481 -15.68 58.93 -4.36
N LYS A 482 -15.58 58.48 -5.62
CA LYS A 482 -14.85 59.19 -6.68
C LYS A 482 -15.52 60.53 -7.03
N ALA A 483 -16.85 60.58 -7.10
CA ALA A 483 -17.62 61.77 -7.43
C ALA A 483 -17.55 62.86 -6.35
N GLN A 484 -17.48 62.46 -5.08
CA GLN A 484 -17.42 63.39 -3.95
C GLN A 484 -16.01 63.95 -3.68
N GLY A 485 -15.03 63.64 -4.53
CA GLY A 485 -13.68 64.20 -4.44
C GLY A 485 -12.59 63.19 -4.10
N ARG A 486 -12.84 61.89 -4.25
CA ARG A 486 -11.85 60.80 -4.08
C ARG A 486 -11.27 60.72 -2.67
N ASN A 487 -10.27 59.85 -2.48
CA ASN A 487 -9.58 59.60 -1.21
C ASN A 487 -10.55 59.49 -0.03
N ARG A 488 -11.56 58.63 -0.16
CA ARG A 488 -12.61 58.47 0.86
C ARG A 488 -13.27 57.11 0.80
N VAL A 489 -13.93 56.80 1.91
CA VAL A 489 -14.81 55.65 2.04
C VAL A 489 -16.26 56.11 1.90
N VAL A 490 -17.05 55.44 1.07
CA VAL A 490 -18.50 55.61 1.00
C VAL A 490 -19.16 54.25 1.22
N VAL A 491 -20.23 54.27 2.02
CA VAL A 491 -21.06 53.11 2.30
C VAL A 491 -22.31 53.20 1.42
N HIS A 492 -22.67 52.10 0.77
CA HIS A 492 -23.92 51.99 0.05
C HIS A 492 -25.10 52.03 1.03
N ALA A 493 -25.83 53.14 1.05
CA ALA A 493 -27.04 53.26 1.85
C ALA A 493 -28.17 52.45 1.18
N PRO A 494 -28.85 51.54 1.89
CA PRO A 494 -30.07 50.93 1.34
C PRO A 494 -31.10 52.03 1.10
N THR A 495 -31.58 52.15 -0.14
CA THR A 495 -32.71 53.04 -0.46
C THR A 495 -33.87 52.66 0.45
N PRO A 496 -34.41 53.57 1.28
CA PRO A 496 -35.53 53.24 2.15
C PRO A 496 -36.70 52.81 1.27
N LEU A 497 -37.24 51.61 1.52
CA LEU A 497 -38.53 51.20 0.98
C LEU A 497 -39.54 52.28 1.40
N ALA A 498 -40.19 52.91 0.42
CA ALA A 498 -41.27 53.86 0.69
C ALA A 498 -42.28 53.20 1.65
N PRO A 499 -42.73 53.91 2.70
CA PRO A 499 -43.65 53.33 3.67
C PRO A 499 -44.90 52.86 2.93
N VAL A 500 -45.15 51.54 2.95
CA VAL A 500 -46.40 50.95 2.51
C VAL A 500 -47.49 51.60 3.35
N GLN A 501 -48.31 52.47 2.74
CA GLN A 501 -49.50 53.01 3.41
C GLN A 501 -50.35 51.82 3.85
N ALA A 502 -50.45 51.63 5.16
CA ALA A 502 -51.41 50.71 5.74
C ALA A 502 -52.81 51.16 5.29
N ALA A 503 -53.41 50.42 4.36
CA ALA A 503 -54.80 50.57 4.02
C ALA A 503 -55.61 50.20 5.27
N THR A 504 -56.15 51.21 5.95
CA THR A 504 -57.11 51.05 7.03
C THR A 504 -58.31 50.27 6.49
N LEU A 505 -58.40 48.99 6.84
CA LEU A 505 -59.59 48.18 6.63
C LEU A 505 -60.65 48.65 7.64
N CYS A 506 -61.52 49.57 7.21
CA CYS A 506 -62.74 49.88 7.95
C CYS A 506 -63.67 48.67 7.90
N ILE A 507 -63.77 47.92 8.99
CA ILE A 507 -64.86 46.98 9.21
C ILE A 507 -65.99 47.78 9.87
N ALA A 508 -67.07 48.03 9.13
CA ALA A 508 -68.30 48.59 9.69
C ALA A 508 -69.00 47.52 10.56
N ALA A 509 -69.47 47.96 11.73
CA ALA A 509 -70.24 47.18 12.69
C ALA A 509 -71.71 47.01 12.28
#